data_AF-A0A947EVQ5-F1
#
_entry.id   AF-A0A947EVQ5-F1
#
_cell.length_a   1.000
_cell.length_b   1.000
_cell.length_c   1.000
_cell.angle_alpha   90.00
_cell.angle_beta   90.00
_cell.angle_gamma   90.00
#
_symmetry.space_group_name_H-M   'P 1'
#
loop_
_entity.id
_entity.type
_entity.pdbx_description
1 polymer ?
#
loop_
_entity_poly.entity_id
_entity_poly.type
_entity_poly.pdbx_seq_one_letter_code
_entity_poly.pdbx_strand_id
1 'polypeptide(L)'
;MTENEGMNEAQEEEQGHGQETLTRVTGMYKDWFLDYASYVILERAVPAIEDGFKPVQRRIMHSLKELDDGRYNKVANVVGHTMQYHPHGDASIADAMVQIGQKDLLIDTQGNWGNILTGDSAAASRYIEARLSKFA
;
A
#
# COMPACT_ATOMS: atom_id res chain seq x y z
N MET A 1 -22.93 -0.02 -76.93
CA MET A 1 -23.90 -0.97 -76.36
C MET A 1 -23.22 -2.33 -76.39
N THR A 2 -22.64 -2.86 -75.32
CA THR A 2 -22.65 -2.45 -73.91
C THR A 2 -21.44 -3.18 -73.32
N GLU A 3 -20.54 -2.40 -72.72
CA GLU A 3 -19.31 -2.88 -72.12
C GLU A 3 -19.64 -3.48 -70.74
N ASN A 4 -19.31 -4.76 -70.57
CA ASN A 4 -18.85 -5.41 -69.35
C ASN A 4 -19.29 -4.78 -68.01
N GLU A 5 -20.54 -4.98 -67.62
CA GLU A 5 -21.03 -4.64 -66.29
C GLU A 5 -20.80 -5.81 -65.31
N GLY A 6 -20.20 -5.49 -64.16
CA GLY A 6 -20.48 -6.23 -62.92
C GLY A 6 -19.40 -7.18 -62.41
N MET A 7 -18.15 -6.73 -62.23
CA MET A 7 -17.18 -7.41 -61.37
C MET A 7 -16.25 -6.42 -60.67
N ASN A 8 -16.75 -5.64 -59.69
CA ASN A 8 -15.85 -5.07 -58.67
C ASN A 8 -16.59 -4.53 -57.43
N GLU A 9 -17.36 -5.39 -56.73
CA GLU A 9 -17.87 -5.05 -55.40
C GLU A 9 -17.77 -6.27 -54.49
N ALA A 10 -16.58 -6.51 -53.95
CA ALA A 10 -16.36 -7.20 -52.68
C ALA A 10 -14.86 -7.41 -52.51
N GLN A 11 -14.19 -6.53 -51.76
CA GLN A 11 -13.05 -6.84 -50.87
C GLN A 11 -12.34 -5.54 -50.46
N GLU A 12 -12.99 -4.78 -49.57
CA GLU A 12 -12.28 -3.88 -48.64
C GLU A 12 -12.85 -4.16 -47.24
N GLU A 13 -12.58 -5.37 -46.74
CA GLU A 13 -12.47 -5.56 -45.30
C GLU A 13 -10.98 -5.38 -44.97
N GLU A 14 -10.60 -4.17 -44.54
CA GLU A 14 -9.38 -3.97 -43.78
C GLU A 14 -9.49 -4.79 -42.49
N GLN A 15 -9.08 -6.06 -42.59
CA GLN A 15 -8.70 -6.84 -41.43
C GLN A 15 -7.42 -6.22 -40.90
N GLY A 16 -7.59 -5.23 -40.00
CA GLY A 16 -6.59 -4.86 -39.01
C GLY A 16 -6.35 -6.04 -38.09
N HIS A 17 -5.71 -7.09 -38.60
CA HIS A 17 -5.12 -8.15 -37.81
C HIS A 17 -4.07 -7.48 -36.93
N GLY A 18 -4.45 -7.16 -35.69
CA GLY A 18 -3.53 -6.78 -34.64
C GLY A 18 -2.42 -7.83 -34.63
N GLN A 19 -1.24 -7.43 -35.11
CA GLN A 19 -0.04 -8.23 -34.97
C GLN A 19 0.18 -8.42 -33.47
N GLU A 20 -0.22 -9.58 -32.93
CA GLU A 20 0.25 -10.02 -31.63
C GLU A 20 1.77 -10.02 -31.71
N THR A 21 2.35 -8.97 -31.14
CA THR A 21 3.78 -8.78 -31.13
C THR A 21 4.31 -9.85 -30.20
N LEU A 22 4.96 -10.87 -30.77
CA LEU A 22 5.57 -12.01 -30.06
C LEU A 22 6.64 -11.45 -29.10
N THR A 23 6.21 -11.01 -27.92
CA THR A 23 7.03 -10.31 -26.96
C THR A 23 7.85 -11.36 -26.23
N ARG A 24 9.17 -11.32 -26.40
CA ARG A 24 10.07 -12.26 -25.73
C ARG A 24 9.92 -12.12 -24.22
N VAL A 25 9.82 -13.24 -23.52
CA VAL A 25 9.70 -13.33 -22.04
C VAL A 25 10.76 -12.47 -21.32
N THR A 26 11.95 -12.35 -21.90
CA THR A 26 13.03 -11.50 -21.37
C THR A 26 12.69 -10.00 -21.34
N GLY A 27 11.91 -9.50 -22.30
CA GLY A 27 11.42 -8.11 -22.31
C GLY A 27 10.37 -7.90 -21.21
N MET A 28 9.39 -8.81 -21.13
CA MET A 28 8.34 -8.76 -20.10
C MET A 28 8.91 -8.81 -18.69
N TYR A 29 9.92 -9.66 -18.45
CA TYR A 29 10.57 -9.77 -17.14
C TYR A 29 11.27 -8.46 -16.73
N LYS A 30 11.97 -7.81 -17.67
CA LYS A 30 12.65 -6.54 -17.39
C LYS A 30 11.63 -5.48 -16.97
N ASP A 31 10.53 -5.35 -17.70
CA ASP A 31 9.54 -4.30 -17.45
C ASP A 31 8.78 -4.56 -16.15
N TRP A 32 8.28 -5.79 -15.94
CA TRP A 32 7.60 -6.15 -14.69
C TRP A 32 8.49 -6.04 -13.46
N PHE A 33 9.77 -6.42 -13.59
CA PHE A 33 10.72 -6.27 -12.52
C PHE A 33 10.96 -4.79 -12.19
N LEU A 34 11.13 -3.94 -13.21
CA LEU A 34 11.35 -2.51 -13.01
C LEU A 34 10.12 -1.84 -12.38
N ASP A 35 8.92 -2.18 -12.81
CA ASP A 35 7.67 -1.63 -12.26
C ASP A 35 7.51 -2.03 -10.79
N TYR A 36 7.69 -3.32 -10.47
CA TYR A 36 7.59 -3.80 -9.10
C TYR A 36 8.69 -3.21 -8.21
N ALA A 37 9.94 -3.15 -8.68
CA ALA A 37 11.05 -2.58 -7.94
C ALA A 37 10.81 -1.09 -7.65
N SER A 38 10.35 -0.33 -8.65
CA SER A 38 10.03 1.09 -8.49
C SER A 38 8.93 1.30 -7.46
N TYR A 39 7.86 0.51 -7.52
CA TYR A 39 6.78 0.54 -6.55
C TYR A 39 7.26 0.21 -5.13
N VAL A 40 8.09 -0.82 -4.96
CA VAL A 40 8.62 -1.19 -3.64
C VAL A 40 9.50 -0.08 -3.05
N ILE A 41 10.33 0.57 -3.88
CA ILE A 41 11.23 1.63 -3.42
C ILE A 41 10.42 2.85 -3.00
N LEU A 42 9.55 3.35 -3.88
CA LEU A 42 8.86 4.63 -3.71
C LEU A 42 7.64 4.53 -2.77
N GLU A 43 6.85 3.46 -2.87
CA GLU A 43 5.55 3.32 -2.19
C GLU A 43 5.58 2.39 -0.97
N ARG A 44 6.76 1.92 -0.54
CA ARG A 44 6.87 1.02 0.62
C ARG A 44 8.12 1.21 1.46
N ALA A 45 9.30 1.17 0.85
CA ALA A 45 10.56 1.03 1.59
C ALA A 45 11.13 2.36 2.08
N VAL A 46 11.16 3.37 1.20
CA VAL A 46 11.82 4.65 1.45
C VAL A 46 10.81 5.65 2.05
N PRO A 47 11.16 6.35 3.15
CA PRO A 47 10.32 7.42 3.68
C PRO A 47 10.32 8.66 2.79
N ALA A 48 9.24 9.43 2.83
CA ALA A 48 9.18 10.72 2.12
C ALA A 48 10.05 11.77 2.84
N ILE A 49 10.57 12.76 2.11
CA ILE A 49 11.50 13.75 2.66
C ILE A 49 10.79 14.81 3.52
N GLU A 50 9.51 15.04 3.24
CA GLU A 50 8.71 16.11 3.86
C GLU A 50 8.35 15.79 5.31
N ASP A 51 8.03 14.52 5.59
CA ASP A 51 7.57 14.06 6.90
C ASP A 51 8.42 12.92 7.50
N GLY A 52 9.30 12.31 6.72
CA GLY A 52 10.10 11.17 7.16
C GLY A 52 9.30 9.88 7.37
N PHE A 53 8.04 9.81 6.92
CA PHE A 53 7.20 8.63 7.07
C PHE A 53 7.22 7.71 5.84
N LYS A 54 7.24 6.41 6.11
CA LYS A 54 6.86 5.41 5.11
C LYS A 54 5.34 5.47 4.86
N PRO A 55 4.84 5.04 3.69
CA PRO A 55 3.42 5.14 3.36
C PRO A 55 2.47 4.46 4.38
N VAL A 56 2.86 3.31 4.95
CA VAL A 56 2.06 2.65 6.01
C VAL A 56 1.97 3.50 7.28
N GLN A 57 3.07 4.14 7.68
CA GLN A 57 3.15 4.95 8.90
C GLN A 57 2.27 6.19 8.77
N ARG A 58 2.32 6.85 7.61
CA ARG A 58 1.47 8.02 7.30
C ARG A 58 -0.02 7.68 7.40
N ARG A 59 -0.42 6.52 6.86
CA ARG A 59 -1.82 6.06 6.90
C ARG A 59 -2.27 5.73 8.33
N ILE A 60 -1.41 5.11 9.14
CA ILE A 60 -1.67 4.87 10.58
C ILE A 60 -1.89 6.20 11.31
N MET A 61 -1.02 7.20 11.08
CA MET A 61 -1.15 8.51 11.72
C MET A 61 -2.43 9.24 11.30
N HIS A 62 -2.82 9.14 10.03
CA HIS A 62 -4.09 9.68 9.54
C HIS A 62 -5.28 9.02 10.24
N SER A 63 -5.31 7.68 10.30
CA SER A 63 -6.37 6.93 10.96
C SER A 63 -6.45 7.22 12.45
N LEU A 64 -5.32 7.36 13.14
CA LEU A 64 -5.28 7.80 14.54
C LEU A 64 -5.87 9.21 14.69
N LYS A 65 -5.57 10.13 13.77
CA LYS A 65 -6.07 11.50 13.83
C LYS A 65 -7.59 11.59 13.64
N GLU A 66 -8.16 10.77 12.77
CA GLU A 66 -9.61 10.71 12.58
C GLU A 66 -10.35 10.09 13.75
N LEU A 67 -9.72 9.11 14.42
CA LEU A 67 -10.28 8.41 15.59
C LEU A 67 -9.96 9.10 16.92
N ASP A 68 -9.22 10.20 16.91
CA ASP A 68 -8.76 10.87 18.12
C ASP A 68 -9.93 11.58 18.84
N ASP A 69 -10.33 10.98 19.96
CA ASP A 69 -11.33 11.51 20.90
C ASP A 69 -10.70 11.87 22.27
N GLY A 70 -9.36 11.86 22.35
CA GLY A 70 -8.59 12.05 23.57
C GLY A 70 -8.54 10.83 24.50
N ARG A 71 -9.24 9.74 24.17
CA ARG A 71 -9.20 8.48 24.90
C ARG A 71 -8.22 7.50 24.25
N TYR A 72 -7.94 6.44 24.98
CA TYR A 72 -7.18 5.32 24.47
C TYR A 72 -8.06 4.47 23.54
N ASN A 73 -7.60 4.31 22.30
CA ASN A 73 -8.26 3.50 21.31
C ASN A 73 -7.60 2.12 21.23
N LYS A 74 -8.41 1.06 21.13
CA LYS A 74 -7.89 -0.29 20.90
C LYS A 74 -7.10 -0.32 19.59
N VAL A 75 -5.89 -0.85 19.62
CA VAL A 75 -5.04 -0.92 18.41
C VAL A 75 -5.71 -1.72 17.30
N ALA A 76 -6.43 -2.80 17.65
CA ALA A 76 -7.23 -3.55 16.67
C ALA A 76 -8.26 -2.68 15.91
N ASN A 77 -8.85 -1.67 16.58
CA ASN A 77 -9.78 -0.74 15.93
C ASN A 77 -9.04 0.19 14.95
N VAL A 78 -7.92 0.76 15.41
CA VAL A 78 -7.08 1.65 14.58
C VAL A 78 -6.53 0.91 13.34
N VAL A 79 -6.07 -0.32 13.52
CA VAL A 79 -5.59 -1.18 12.42
C VAL A 79 -6.72 -1.44 11.42
N GLY A 80 -7.92 -1.81 11.89
CA GLY A 80 -9.08 -2.04 11.03
C GLY A 80 -9.49 -0.78 10.25
N HIS A 81 -9.44 0.40 10.87
CA HIS A 81 -9.70 1.67 10.19
C HIS A 81 -8.61 2.00 9.16
N THR A 82 -7.35 1.74 9.49
CA THR A 82 -6.21 1.97 8.58
C THR A 82 -6.27 1.11 7.32
N MET A 83 -6.88 -0.08 7.38
CA MET A 83 -7.06 -0.95 6.20
C MET A 83 -7.91 -0.31 5.09
N GLN A 84 -8.74 0.70 5.41
CA GLN A 84 -9.46 1.48 4.40
C GLN A 84 -8.49 2.25 3.48
N TYR A 85 -7.34 2.66 4.01
CA TYR A 85 -6.31 3.41 3.29
C TYR A 85 -5.11 2.54 2.88
N HIS A 86 -4.94 1.38 3.51
CA HIS A 86 -3.80 0.48 3.31
C HIS A 86 -4.28 -0.91 2.86
N PRO A 87 -4.26 -1.21 1.54
CA PRO A 87 -4.77 -2.46 1.00
C PRO A 87 -3.77 -3.62 1.18
N HIS A 88 -3.25 -3.78 2.39
CA HIS A 88 -2.32 -4.83 2.81
C HIS A 88 -2.76 -5.41 4.15
N GLY A 89 -2.17 -6.54 4.54
CA GLY A 89 -2.58 -7.29 5.73
C GLY A 89 -2.49 -6.48 7.02
N ASP A 90 -3.42 -6.75 7.93
CA ASP A 90 -3.51 -6.19 9.29
C ASP A 90 -2.20 -6.38 10.08
N ALA A 91 -1.54 -7.53 9.93
CA ALA A 91 -0.26 -7.82 10.57
C ALA A 91 0.81 -6.75 10.27
N SER A 92 0.94 -6.34 9.01
CA SER A 92 1.94 -5.34 8.59
C SER A 92 1.68 -3.95 9.18
N ILE A 93 0.40 -3.61 9.36
CA ILE A 93 -0.03 -2.34 9.95
C ILE A 93 0.20 -2.38 11.46
N ALA A 94 -0.17 -3.47 12.13
CA ALA A 94 0.03 -3.66 13.56
C ALA A 94 1.53 -3.59 13.91
N ASP A 95 2.39 -4.28 13.17
CA ASP A 95 3.84 -4.25 13.38
C ASP A 95 4.42 -2.84 13.19
N ALA A 96 4.00 -2.15 12.13
CA ALA A 96 4.42 -0.77 11.89
C ALA A 96 3.95 0.17 13.02
N MET A 97 2.74 -0.01 13.54
CA MET A 97 2.21 0.76 14.64
C MET A 97 2.99 0.53 15.94
N VAL A 98 3.32 -0.73 16.25
CA VAL A 98 4.18 -1.09 17.39
C VAL A 98 5.54 -0.41 17.30
N GLN A 99 6.18 -0.41 16.12
CA GLN A 99 7.48 0.25 15.93
C GLN A 99 7.42 1.77 16.14
N ILE A 100 6.33 2.43 15.75
CA ILE A 100 6.14 3.86 16.01
C ILE A 100 5.88 4.11 17.50
N GLY A 101 5.02 3.30 18.12
CA GLY A 101 4.66 3.42 19.53
C GLY A 101 5.85 3.22 20.48
N GLN A 102 6.73 2.25 20.17
CA GLN A 102 7.94 2.02 20.96
C GLN A 102 8.96 3.18 20.94
N LYS A 103 8.78 4.16 20.04
CA LYS A 103 9.62 5.37 20.05
C LYS A 103 9.21 6.40 21.09
N ASP A 104 8.03 6.26 21.71
CA ASP A 104 7.50 7.13 22.76
C ASP A 104 7.52 8.64 22.40
N LEU A 105 7.20 8.93 21.12
CA LEU A 105 7.18 10.29 20.58
C LEU A 105 5.80 10.67 20.06
N LEU A 106 5.28 9.90 19.09
CA LEU A 106 4.07 10.26 18.36
C LEU A 106 2.81 9.59 18.92
N ILE A 107 2.97 8.40 19.48
CA ILE A 107 1.87 7.58 19.98
C ILE A 107 2.13 7.34 21.46
N ASP A 108 1.15 7.69 22.29
CA ASP A 108 1.13 7.33 23.69
C ASP A 108 0.50 5.93 23.82
N THR A 109 1.19 5.04 24.54
CA THR A 109 0.96 3.60 24.48
C THR A 109 0.50 3.04 25.82
N GLN A 110 -0.48 2.14 25.79
CA GLN A 110 -0.98 1.44 26.98
C GLN A 110 -1.03 -0.08 26.73
N GLY A 111 -0.59 -0.84 27.74
CA GLY A 111 -0.48 -2.31 27.68
C GLY A 111 0.95 -2.78 27.37
N ASN A 112 1.11 -4.05 26.99
CA ASN A 112 2.41 -4.61 26.64
C ASN A 112 2.73 -4.42 25.15
N TRP A 113 3.56 -3.42 24.84
CA TRP A 113 4.01 -3.10 23.48
C TRP A 113 5.34 -3.77 23.10
N GLY A 114 5.78 -4.77 23.86
CA GLY A 114 7.05 -5.46 23.65
C GLY A 114 8.24 -4.66 24.16
N ASN A 115 9.44 -5.22 24.03
CA ASN A 115 10.66 -4.60 24.50
C ASN A 115 11.78 -4.79 23.48
N ILE A 116 12.29 -3.67 22.95
CA ILE A 116 13.34 -3.66 21.93
C ILE A 116 14.68 -4.22 22.47
N LEU A 117 14.96 -4.05 23.76
CA LEU A 117 16.22 -4.47 24.37
C LEU A 117 16.29 -5.99 24.60
N THR A 118 15.15 -6.60 24.95
CA THR A 118 15.05 -8.05 25.18
C THR A 118 14.63 -8.81 23.94
N GLY A 119 14.06 -8.13 22.95
CA GLY A 119 13.48 -8.73 21.75
C GLY A 119 12.07 -9.29 21.95
N ASP A 120 11.45 -9.03 23.10
CA ASP A 120 10.10 -9.51 23.37
C ASP A 120 9.08 -8.85 22.45
N SER A 121 8.25 -9.67 21.81
CA SER A 121 7.19 -9.20 20.92
C SER A 121 6.08 -8.49 21.69
N ALA A 122 5.38 -7.57 21.02
CA ALA A 122 4.20 -6.94 21.58
C ALA A 122 3.07 -7.95 21.80
N ALA A 123 2.19 -7.65 22.75
CA ALA A 123 0.95 -8.39 22.89
C ALA A 123 0.04 -8.15 21.67
N ALA A 124 -0.90 -9.07 21.44
CA ALA A 124 -1.84 -8.97 20.33
C ALA A 124 -2.63 -7.64 20.35
N SER A 125 -2.91 -7.07 19.18
CA SER A 125 -3.55 -5.75 18.97
C SER A 125 -4.88 -5.54 19.72
N ARG A 126 -5.54 -6.60 20.14
CA ARG A 126 -6.78 -6.55 20.96
C ARG A 126 -6.54 -6.19 22.44
N TYR A 127 -5.32 -6.36 22.94
CA TYR A 127 -4.96 -6.11 24.35
C TYR A 127 -4.21 -4.80 24.56
N ILE A 128 -3.66 -4.22 23.50
CA ILE A 128 -2.94 -2.96 23.55
C ILE A 128 -3.81 -1.80 23.07
N GLU A 129 -3.52 -0.62 23.59
CA GLU A 129 -4.25 0.61 23.31
C GLU A 129 -3.26 1.73 22.99
N ALA A 130 -3.71 2.66 22.14
CA ALA A 130 -2.93 3.77 21.65
C ALA A 130 -3.78 5.05 21.58
N ARG A 131 -3.11 6.19 21.72
CA ARG A 131 -3.65 7.52 21.38
C ARG A 131 -2.55 8.40 20.81
N LEU A 132 -2.91 9.49 20.16
CA LEU A 132 -1.92 10.49 19.76
C LEU A 132 -1.31 11.15 21.01
N SER A 133 0.01 11.33 20.99
CA SER A 133 0.70 12.09 22.02
C SER A 133 0.39 13.58 21.88
N LYS A 134 0.69 14.38 22.92
CA LYS A 134 0.57 15.85 22.84
C LYS A 134 1.55 16.49 21.84
N PHE A 135 2.58 15.75 21.45
CA PHE A 135 3.59 16.21 20.50
C PHE A 135 3.14 16.01 19.04
N ALA A 136 2.24 15.06 18.81
CA ALA A 136 1.77 14.65 17.49
C ALA A 136 0.65 15.53 16.91
#